data_AF-A0A7Y4ZTV7-F1
#
_entry.id   AF-A0A7Y4ZTV7-F1
#
_cell.length_a   1.000
_cell.length_b   1.000
_cell.length_c   1.000
_cell.angle_alpha   90.00
_cell.angle_beta   90.00
_cell.angle_gamma   90.00
#
_symmetry.space_group_name_H-M   'P 1'
#
loop_
_entity.id
_entity.type
_entity.pdbx_description
1 polymer ?
#
loop_
_entity_poly.entity_id
_entity_poly.type
_entity_poly.pdbx_seq_one_letter_code
_entity_poly.pdbx_strand_id
1 'polypeptide(L)'
;MAAPVAAPVAAPVAPASPAYVIPEGCVEGKDAAGSPLIYCPRAADASVVQPATKREWYGWQVLLVDAGSILVMIGGAAAQSGAVAGTGGLIYLGGPAVVHFAHGNVAKGFGSMGLRLGAPFAGALLGFGVGAASCSSDRTSCAAVGAGLGFLGGYLAGIAVDAGLLAYEDVKAETPAPAQSGARSPAPRLAKAPKASTSVTVLPSAAVTPQGGSVGLVGTF
;
A
#
# COMPACT_ATOMS: atom_id res chain seq x y z
N MET A 1 -53.89 -80.97 34.31
CA MET A 1 -54.26 -80.26 33.07
C MET A 1 -53.58 -78.90 33.11
N ALA A 2 -52.54 -78.69 32.32
CA ALA A 2 -51.81 -77.43 32.27
C ALA A 2 -52.38 -76.56 31.13
N ALA A 3 -52.73 -75.32 31.44
CA ALA A 3 -53.26 -74.37 30.45
C ALA A 3 -52.14 -73.88 29.52
N PRO A 4 -52.42 -73.69 28.22
CA PRO A 4 -51.41 -73.22 27.27
C PRO A 4 -51.05 -71.75 27.54
N VAL A 5 -49.75 -71.47 27.58
CA VAL A 5 -49.18 -70.11 27.67
C VAL A 5 -49.31 -69.45 26.29
N ALA A 6 -50.03 -68.33 26.23
CA ALA A 6 -50.21 -67.57 25.01
C ALA A 6 -48.88 -66.92 24.58
N ALA A 7 -48.53 -67.08 23.30
CA ALA A 7 -47.34 -66.47 22.71
C ALA A 7 -47.50 -64.94 22.61
N PRO A 8 -46.41 -64.16 22.81
CA PRO A 8 -46.46 -62.71 22.72
C PRO A 8 -46.77 -62.26 21.29
N VAL A 9 -47.75 -61.37 21.16
CA VAL A 9 -48.12 -60.73 19.89
C VAL A 9 -47.03 -59.73 19.52
N ALA A 10 -46.43 -59.90 18.34
CA ALA A 10 -45.42 -58.97 17.83
C ALA A 10 -46.03 -57.57 17.62
N ALA A 11 -45.35 -56.55 18.13
CA ALA A 11 -45.77 -55.17 17.93
C ALA A 11 -45.71 -54.81 16.43
N PRO A 12 -46.67 -54.03 15.92
CA PRO A 12 -46.66 -53.61 14.52
C PRO A 12 -45.41 -52.76 14.24
N VAL A 13 -44.69 -53.12 13.17
CA VAL A 13 -43.55 -52.36 12.67
C VAL A 13 -44.05 -51.01 12.17
N ALA A 14 -43.54 -49.92 12.75
CA ALA A 14 -43.88 -48.58 12.31
C ALA A 14 -43.44 -48.39 10.84
N PRO A 15 -44.27 -47.75 9.99
CA PRO A 15 -43.91 -47.50 8.60
C PRO A 15 -42.65 -46.63 8.53
N ALA A 16 -41.76 -46.95 7.59
CA ALA A 16 -40.58 -46.15 7.32
C ALA A 16 -41.00 -44.72 6.95
N SER A 17 -40.35 -43.72 7.54
CA SER A 17 -40.59 -42.33 7.19
C SER A 17 -40.20 -42.07 5.74
N PRO A 18 -40.97 -41.26 4.99
CA PRO A 18 -40.66 -40.95 3.60
C PRO A 18 -39.29 -40.27 3.51
N ALA A 19 -38.50 -40.65 2.51
CA ALA A 19 -37.19 -40.04 2.25
C ALA A 19 -37.38 -38.56 1.93
N TYR A 20 -36.78 -37.70 2.75
CA TYR A 20 -36.79 -36.26 2.51
C TYR A 20 -35.85 -35.92 1.34
N VAL A 21 -36.38 -35.26 0.30
CA VAL A 21 -35.59 -34.82 -0.86
C VAL A 21 -35.09 -33.41 -0.60
N ILE A 22 -33.77 -33.23 -0.53
CA ILE A 22 -33.15 -31.92 -0.36
C ILE A 22 -33.25 -31.15 -1.69
N PRO A 23 -33.75 -29.90 -1.71
CA PRO A 23 -33.82 -29.08 -2.92
C PRO A 23 -32.42 -28.79 -3.48
N GLU A 24 -32.28 -28.71 -4.81
CA GLU A 24 -31.02 -28.33 -5.44
C GLU A 24 -30.54 -26.95 -4.96
N GLY A 25 -29.26 -26.87 -4.55
CA GLY A 25 -28.63 -25.64 -4.05
C GLY A 25 -28.68 -25.45 -2.53
N CYS A 26 -29.33 -26.34 -1.79
CA CYS A 26 -29.31 -26.34 -0.33
C CYS A 26 -28.25 -27.31 0.22
N VAL A 27 -27.61 -26.93 1.32
CA VAL A 27 -26.64 -27.77 2.04
C VAL A 27 -27.20 -28.16 3.40
N GLU A 28 -26.99 -29.42 3.76
CA GLU A 28 -27.32 -29.92 5.09
C GLU A 28 -26.25 -29.46 6.09
N GLY A 29 -26.67 -28.71 7.09
CA GLY A 29 -25.85 -28.24 8.20
C GLY A 29 -26.42 -28.69 9.52
N LYS A 30 -25.73 -28.33 10.61
CA LYS A 30 -26.26 -28.47 11.98
C LYS A 30 -26.30 -27.10 12.62
N ASP A 31 -27.35 -26.83 13.38
CA ASP A 31 -27.38 -25.65 14.25
C ASP A 31 -26.42 -25.80 15.43
N ALA A 32 -26.32 -24.74 16.23
CA ALA A 32 -25.51 -24.73 17.45
C ALA A 32 -25.94 -25.79 18.49
N ALA A 33 -27.17 -26.31 18.39
CA ALA A 33 -27.69 -27.39 19.23
C ALA A 33 -27.49 -28.79 18.61
N GLY A 34 -26.90 -28.88 17.41
CA GLY A 34 -26.62 -30.13 16.71
C GLY A 34 -27.82 -30.68 15.91
N SER A 35 -28.92 -29.95 15.81
CA SER A 35 -30.11 -30.36 15.05
C SER A 35 -29.85 -30.18 13.54
N PRO A 36 -30.27 -31.14 12.70
CA PRO A 36 -30.11 -31.02 11.26
C PRO A 36 -30.93 -29.83 10.74
N LEU A 37 -30.26 -28.89 10.08
CA LEU A 37 -30.87 -27.78 9.38
C LEU A 37 -30.50 -27.83 7.91
N ILE A 38 -31.50 -27.63 7.05
CA ILE A 38 -31.28 -27.44 5.63
C ILE A 38 -31.10 -25.95 5.40
N TYR A 39 -29.87 -25.55 5.12
CA TYR A 39 -29.52 -24.18 4.80
C TYR A 39 -29.47 -24.02 3.29
N CYS A 40 -30.42 -23.28 2.75
CA CYS A 40 -30.38 -22.83 1.36
C CYS A 40 -29.78 -21.41 1.39
N PRO A 41 -28.46 -21.23 1.19
CA PRO A 41 -27.89 -19.89 1.14
C PRO A 41 -28.68 -19.08 0.13
N ARG A 42 -29.28 -17.97 0.58
CA ARG A 42 -29.91 -17.05 -0.34
C ARG A 42 -28.81 -16.58 -1.28
N ALA A 43 -29.09 -16.34 -2.57
CA ALA A 43 -28.08 -15.75 -3.46
C ALA A 43 -27.50 -14.43 -2.92
N ALA A 44 -28.21 -13.77 -2.00
CA ALA A 44 -27.76 -12.60 -1.26
C ALA A 44 -26.73 -12.90 -0.14
N ASP A 45 -26.64 -14.15 0.34
CA ASP A 45 -25.71 -14.63 1.36
C ASP A 45 -24.44 -15.23 0.74
N ALA A 46 -24.30 -15.19 -0.60
CA ALA A 46 -23.02 -15.40 -1.23
C ALA A 46 -22.10 -14.29 -0.73
N SER A 47 -21.27 -14.61 0.27
CA SER A 47 -20.27 -13.73 0.84
C SER A 47 -19.61 -13.01 -0.31
N VAL A 48 -19.79 -11.68 -0.38
CA VAL A 48 -19.07 -10.85 -1.33
C VAL A 48 -17.61 -11.08 -1.00
N VAL A 49 -16.95 -11.97 -1.76
CA VAL A 49 -15.54 -12.25 -1.61
C VAL A 49 -14.88 -10.93 -1.95
N GLN A 50 -14.50 -10.17 -0.91
CA GLN A 50 -13.80 -8.94 -1.14
C GLN A 50 -12.53 -9.32 -1.91
N PRO A 51 -12.30 -8.71 -3.08
CA PRO A 51 -11.10 -9.00 -3.83
C PRO A 51 -9.92 -8.79 -2.91
N ALA A 52 -9.05 -9.78 -2.82
CA ALA A 52 -7.84 -9.66 -2.01
C ALA A 52 -7.10 -8.38 -2.43
N THR A 53 -6.63 -7.59 -1.48
CA THR A 53 -5.81 -6.41 -1.74
C THR A 53 -4.36 -6.74 -1.43
N LYS A 54 -3.46 -6.39 -2.34
CA LYS A 54 -2.00 -6.39 -2.12
C LYS A 54 -1.53 -4.97 -1.82
N ARG A 55 -0.55 -4.84 -0.95
CA ARG A 55 0.06 -3.55 -0.62
C ARG A 55 1.32 -3.35 -1.44
N GLU A 56 1.37 -2.31 -2.26
CA GLU A 56 2.53 -1.96 -3.09
C GLU A 56 3.24 -0.73 -2.54
N TRP A 57 4.58 -0.73 -2.59
CA TRP A 57 5.41 0.34 -2.06
C TRP A 57 5.88 1.25 -3.19
N TYR A 58 5.59 2.55 -3.06
CA TYR A 58 6.04 3.59 -3.99
C TYR A 58 6.98 4.61 -3.34
N GLY A 59 7.51 4.32 -2.15
CA GLY A 59 8.38 5.25 -1.42
C GLY A 59 9.69 5.61 -2.12
N TRP A 60 10.17 4.78 -3.05
CA TRP A 60 11.33 5.17 -3.87
C TRP A 60 11.06 6.41 -4.73
N GLN A 61 9.82 6.64 -5.17
CA GLN A 61 9.46 7.85 -5.94
C GLN A 61 9.55 9.09 -5.06
N VAL A 62 9.06 8.99 -3.82
CA VAL A 62 9.19 10.04 -2.80
C VAL A 62 10.67 10.35 -2.53
N LEU A 63 11.49 9.30 -2.35
CA LEU A 63 12.93 9.46 -2.11
C LEU A 63 13.66 10.16 -3.27
N LEU A 64 13.28 9.90 -4.52
CA LEU A 64 13.86 10.61 -5.67
C LEU A 64 13.48 12.09 -5.68
N VAL A 65 12.23 12.43 -5.34
CA VAL A 65 11.79 13.82 -5.22
C VAL A 65 12.54 14.53 -4.09
N ASP A 66 12.71 13.89 -2.94
CA ASP A 66 13.49 14.43 -1.82
C ASP A 66 14.98 14.60 -2.19
N ALA A 67 15.58 13.62 -2.88
CA ALA A 67 16.96 13.73 -3.34
C ALA A 67 17.14 14.90 -4.33
N GLY A 68 16.20 15.05 -5.28
CA GLY A 68 16.18 16.17 -6.21
C GLY A 68 16.02 17.51 -5.52
N SER A 69 15.13 17.61 -4.52
CA SER A 69 14.91 18.85 -3.76
C SER A 69 16.16 19.27 -2.99
N ILE A 70 16.84 18.31 -2.35
CA ILE A 70 18.09 18.53 -1.61
C ILE A 70 19.19 19.02 -2.57
N LEU A 71 19.35 18.37 -3.74
CA LEU A 71 20.35 18.79 -4.73
C LEU A 71 20.09 20.21 -5.24
N VAL A 72 18.84 20.56 -5.53
CA VAL A 72 18.46 21.93 -5.95
C VAL A 72 18.74 22.93 -4.82
N MET A 73 18.39 22.56 -3.59
CA MET A 73 18.60 23.41 -2.42
C MET A 73 20.09 23.67 -2.16
N ILE A 74 20.92 22.63 -2.17
CA ILE A 74 22.38 22.72 -2.00
C ILE A 74 23.01 23.48 -3.16
N GLY A 75 22.62 23.18 -4.40
CA GLY A 75 23.12 23.86 -5.59
C GLY A 75 22.79 25.36 -5.58
N GLY A 76 21.57 25.71 -5.19
CA GLY A 76 21.15 27.10 -5.00
C GLY A 76 21.95 27.81 -3.91
N ALA A 77 22.17 27.16 -2.77
CA ALA A 77 22.99 27.71 -1.68
C ALA A 77 24.46 27.92 -2.12
N ALA A 78 25.05 26.94 -2.80
CA ALA A 78 26.41 27.03 -3.33
C ALA A 78 26.56 28.15 -4.37
N ALA A 79 25.55 28.36 -5.20
CA ALA A 79 25.48 29.45 -6.16
C ALA A 79 25.07 30.80 -5.54
N GLN A 80 24.89 30.88 -4.21
CA GLN A 80 24.38 32.06 -3.49
C GLN A 80 23.04 32.59 -4.05
N SER A 81 22.23 31.71 -4.65
CA SER A 81 20.93 32.02 -5.21
C SER A 81 19.82 31.57 -4.26
N GLY A 82 19.32 32.52 -3.47
CA GLY A 82 18.21 32.29 -2.55
C GLY A 82 16.93 31.81 -3.26
N ALA A 83 16.70 32.23 -4.51
CA ALA A 83 15.56 31.78 -5.30
C ALA A 83 15.66 30.30 -5.68
N VAL A 84 16.84 29.84 -6.11
CA VAL A 84 17.07 28.43 -6.44
C VAL A 84 17.01 27.57 -5.17
N ALA A 85 17.65 28.04 -4.08
CA ALA A 85 17.61 27.33 -2.80
C ALA A 85 16.17 27.22 -2.26
N GLY A 86 15.41 28.32 -2.32
CA GLY A 86 14.01 28.37 -1.93
C GLY A 86 13.12 27.47 -2.78
N THR A 87 13.42 27.35 -4.07
CA THR A 87 12.74 26.40 -4.98
C THR A 87 12.96 24.96 -4.52
N GLY A 88 14.19 24.59 -4.16
CA GLY A 88 14.49 23.29 -3.55
C GLY A 88 13.68 23.05 -2.26
N GLY A 89 13.57 24.06 -1.40
CA GLY A 89 12.74 24.00 -0.19
C GLY A 89 11.24 23.80 -0.48
N LEU A 90 10.68 24.47 -1.49
CA LEU A 90 9.30 24.28 -1.91
C LEU A 90 9.06 22.88 -2.51
N ILE A 91 10.02 22.37 -3.29
CA ILE A 91 9.96 20.99 -3.82
C ILE A 91 10.03 19.98 -2.67
N TYR A 92 10.88 20.19 -1.66
CA TYR A 92 10.91 19.35 -0.46
C TYR A 92 9.54 19.30 0.22
N LEU A 93 8.92 20.47 0.44
CA LEU A 93 7.67 20.55 1.18
C LEU A 93 6.48 19.97 0.41
N GLY A 94 6.39 20.26 -0.89
CA GLY A 94 5.21 19.94 -1.70
C GLY A 94 5.36 18.74 -2.64
N GLY A 95 6.58 18.44 -3.10
CA GLY A 95 6.83 17.42 -4.11
C GLY A 95 6.34 16.03 -3.71
N PRO A 96 6.71 15.52 -2.53
CA PRO A 96 6.20 14.24 -2.02
C PRO A 96 4.68 14.20 -1.83
N ALA A 97 4.06 15.31 -1.43
CA ALA A 97 2.60 15.39 -1.35
C ALA A 97 1.94 15.20 -2.72
N VAL A 98 2.52 15.78 -3.78
CA VAL A 98 2.09 15.55 -5.17
C VAL A 98 2.20 14.07 -5.55
N VAL A 99 3.26 13.37 -5.12
CA VAL A 99 3.39 11.91 -5.36
C VAL A 99 2.25 11.15 -4.68
N HIS A 100 1.94 11.43 -3.42
CA HIS A 100 0.81 10.79 -2.75
C HIS A 100 -0.53 11.10 -3.42
N PHE A 101 -0.74 12.33 -3.89
CA PHE A 101 -1.93 12.72 -4.62
C PHE A 101 -2.06 11.99 -5.96
N ALA A 102 -0.96 11.80 -6.68
CA ALA A 102 -0.93 11.05 -7.93
C ALA A 102 -1.35 9.58 -7.74
N HIS A 103 -1.05 8.99 -6.57
CA HIS A 103 -1.52 7.66 -6.16
C HIS A 103 -2.92 7.65 -5.51
N GLY A 104 -3.68 8.74 -5.59
CA GLY A 104 -5.03 8.84 -5.00
C GLY A 104 -5.06 8.91 -3.47
N ASN A 105 -3.91 9.06 -2.81
CA ASN A 105 -3.78 9.05 -1.36
C ASN A 105 -3.82 10.47 -0.75
N VAL A 106 -4.95 11.17 -0.90
CA VAL A 106 -5.10 12.58 -0.47
C VAL A 106 -4.77 12.81 1.01
N ALA A 107 -5.30 11.96 1.90
CA ALA A 107 -5.02 12.07 3.33
C ALA A 107 -3.51 11.91 3.64
N LYS A 108 -2.83 11.00 2.94
CA LYS A 108 -1.39 10.77 3.11
C LYS A 108 -0.58 11.95 2.58
N GLY A 109 -1.00 12.58 1.49
CA GLY A 109 -0.32 13.78 0.97
C GLY A 109 -0.36 14.97 1.93
N PHE A 110 -1.49 15.23 2.58
CA PHE A 110 -1.54 16.26 3.64
C PHE A 110 -0.73 15.86 4.88
N GLY A 111 -0.78 14.58 5.28
CA GLY A 111 0.07 14.05 6.35
C GLY A 111 1.56 14.23 6.06
N SER A 112 1.96 14.00 4.82
CA SER A 112 3.31 14.16 4.29
C SER A 112 3.81 15.61 4.38
N MET A 113 2.96 16.59 4.00
CA MET A 113 3.27 18.02 4.17
C MET A 113 3.41 18.40 5.65
N GLY A 114 2.45 17.96 6.48
CA GLY A 114 2.45 18.24 7.91
C GLY A 114 3.68 17.65 8.60
N LEU A 115 4.10 16.45 8.21
CA LEU A 115 5.30 15.80 8.70
C LEU A 115 6.57 16.54 8.26
N ARG A 116 6.68 16.95 7.00
CA ARG A 116 7.86 17.69 6.50
C ARG A 116 7.97 19.11 7.04
N LEU A 117 6.85 19.72 7.41
CA LEU A 117 6.88 20.99 8.12
C LEU A 117 7.13 20.77 9.63
N GLY A 118 6.49 19.79 10.25
CA GLY A 118 6.55 19.59 11.69
C GLY A 118 7.86 18.97 12.17
N ALA A 119 8.36 17.94 11.49
CA ALA A 119 9.51 17.15 11.94
C ALA A 119 10.81 17.96 12.05
N PRO A 120 11.19 18.81 11.06
CA PRO A 120 12.37 19.67 11.22
C PRO A 120 12.24 20.65 12.40
N PHE A 121 11.07 21.26 12.61
CA PHE A 121 10.87 22.21 13.71
C PHE A 121 10.86 21.51 15.08
N ALA A 122 10.23 20.35 15.18
CA ALA A 122 10.27 19.52 16.39
C ALA A 122 11.71 19.09 16.70
N GLY A 123 12.45 18.64 15.68
CA GLY A 123 13.87 18.30 15.80
C GLY A 123 14.70 19.48 16.25
N ALA A 124 14.49 20.66 15.67
CA ALA A 124 15.18 21.90 16.05
C ALA A 124 14.92 22.28 17.51
N LEU A 125 13.66 22.18 17.97
CA LEU A 125 13.31 22.49 19.36
C LEU A 125 13.95 21.51 20.34
N LEU A 126 13.94 20.21 20.02
CA LEU A 126 14.61 19.18 20.82
C LEU A 126 16.12 19.41 20.85
N GLY A 127 16.72 19.66 19.69
CA GLY A 127 18.14 19.94 19.55
C GLY A 127 18.56 21.21 20.28
N PHE A 128 17.73 22.26 20.27
CA PHE A 128 17.94 23.49 21.03
C PHE A 128 18.03 23.18 22.53
N GLY A 129 17.06 22.43 23.07
CA GLY A 129 17.02 22.06 24.49
C GLY A 129 18.24 21.23 24.90
N VAL A 130 18.61 20.22 24.10
CA VAL A 130 19.80 19.38 24.35
C VAL A 130 21.08 20.22 24.28
N GLY A 131 21.21 21.08 23.26
CA GLY A 131 22.37 21.94 23.06
C GLY A 131 22.56 22.95 24.19
N ALA A 132 21.47 23.59 24.63
CA ALA A 132 21.48 24.53 25.75
C ALA A 132 21.89 23.87 27.07
N ALA A 133 21.48 22.63 27.29
CA ALA A 133 21.80 21.87 28.50
C ALA A 133 23.25 21.34 28.52
N SER A 134 23.87 21.19 27.35
CA SER A 134 25.19 20.56 27.21
C SER A 134 26.38 21.49 27.48
N CYS A 135 26.16 22.80 27.64
CA CYS A 135 27.24 23.79 27.78
C CYS A 135 27.13 24.65 29.04
N SER A 136 28.27 24.87 29.70
CA SER A 136 28.37 25.65 30.94
C SER A 136 28.70 27.14 30.72
N SER A 137 29.45 27.49 29.66
CA SER A 137 29.97 28.85 29.43
C SER A 137 29.30 29.63 28.29
N ASP A 138 28.85 28.96 27.23
CA ASP A 138 28.14 29.60 26.10
C ASP A 138 26.91 28.78 25.67
N ARG A 139 25.82 28.97 26.42
CA ARG A 139 24.56 28.27 26.17
C ARG A 139 23.94 28.65 24.83
N THR A 140 24.15 29.87 24.36
CA THR A 140 23.51 30.39 23.15
C THR A 140 24.10 29.72 21.91
N SER A 141 25.42 29.68 21.79
CA SER A 141 26.08 29.02 20.65
C SER A 141 25.78 27.52 20.62
N CYS A 142 25.83 26.84 21.78
CA CYS A 142 25.51 25.42 21.84
C CYS A 142 24.04 25.11 21.54
N ALA A 143 23.10 25.95 22.01
CA ALA A 143 21.69 25.81 21.67
C ALA A 143 21.43 26.02 20.18
N ALA A 144 22.11 26.99 19.55
CA ALA A 144 22.00 27.22 18.12
C ALA A 144 22.53 26.05 17.28
N VAL A 145 23.71 25.52 17.63
CA VAL A 145 24.27 24.33 16.98
C VAL A 145 23.36 23.12 17.18
N GLY A 146 22.89 22.92 18.42
CA GLY A 146 21.92 21.87 18.74
C GLY A 146 20.64 21.99 17.93
N ALA A 147 20.09 23.19 17.79
CA ALA A 147 18.91 23.44 16.97
C ALA A 147 19.15 23.12 15.49
N GLY A 148 20.31 23.50 14.94
CA GLY A 148 20.68 23.18 13.56
C GLY A 148 20.80 21.68 13.30
N LEU A 149 21.49 20.95 14.19
CA LEU A 149 21.61 19.49 14.11
C LEU A 149 20.26 18.80 14.30
N GLY A 150 19.46 19.30 15.25
CA GLY A 150 18.11 18.81 15.49
C GLY A 150 17.19 19.03 14.29
N PHE A 151 17.26 20.19 13.65
CA PHE A 151 16.52 20.50 12.42
C PHE A 151 16.87 19.51 11.31
N LEU A 152 18.17 19.30 11.06
CA LEU A 152 18.64 18.35 10.05
C LEU A 152 18.21 16.91 10.37
N GLY A 153 18.30 16.50 11.64
CA GLY A 153 17.80 15.20 12.10
C GLY A 153 16.30 15.03 11.89
N GLY A 154 15.52 16.04 12.25
CA GLY A 154 14.06 16.07 12.03
C GLY A 154 13.69 16.06 10.54
N TYR A 155 14.45 16.76 9.70
CA TYR A 155 14.29 16.75 8.24
C TYR A 155 14.48 15.35 7.66
N LEU A 156 15.58 14.66 8.01
CA LEU A 156 15.86 13.30 7.54
C LEU A 156 14.86 12.28 8.11
N ALA A 157 14.47 12.43 9.37
CA ALA A 157 13.45 11.58 9.99
C ALA A 157 12.09 11.73 9.29
N GLY A 158 11.69 12.95 8.93
CA GLY A 158 10.48 13.21 8.16
C GLY A 158 10.47 12.48 6.82
N ILE A 159 11.59 12.51 6.08
CA ILE A 159 11.75 11.76 4.82
C ILE A 159 11.59 10.26 5.05
N ALA A 160 12.30 9.71 6.05
CA ALA A 160 12.28 8.29 6.34
C ALA A 160 10.89 7.79 6.75
N VAL A 161 10.18 8.54 7.60
CA VAL A 161 8.83 8.22 8.05
C VAL A 161 7.83 8.30 6.89
N ASP A 162 7.94 9.33 6.04
CA ASP A 162 7.05 9.47 4.89
C ASP A 162 7.21 8.34 3.88
N ALA A 163 8.44 8.14 3.38
CA ALA A 163 8.74 7.11 2.40
C ALA A 163 8.54 5.69 2.97
N GLY A 164 8.81 5.50 4.26
CA GLY A 164 8.78 4.21 4.93
C GLY A 164 7.41 3.80 5.46
N LEU A 165 6.50 4.74 5.76
CA LEU A 165 5.19 4.43 6.35
C LEU A 165 4.01 4.90 5.51
N LEU A 166 4.11 6.07 4.86
CA LEU A 166 3.00 6.66 4.11
C LEU A 166 2.98 6.23 2.64
N ALA A 167 4.13 5.92 2.04
CA ALA A 167 4.25 5.64 0.61
C ALA A 167 3.88 4.20 0.20
N TYR A 168 2.66 3.79 0.55
CA TYR A 168 2.05 2.53 0.13
C TYR A 168 0.66 2.73 -0.42
N GLU A 169 0.28 1.89 -1.38
CA GLU A 169 -1.07 1.81 -1.93
C GLU A 169 -1.63 0.39 -1.85
N ASP A 170 -2.95 0.29 -1.70
CA ASP A 170 -3.67 -0.96 -1.75
C ASP A 170 -4.15 -1.20 -3.18
N VAL A 171 -3.50 -2.13 -3.87
CA VAL A 171 -3.84 -2.54 -5.23
C VAL A 171 -4.70 -3.79 -5.13
N LYS A 172 -5.77 -3.88 -5.91
CA LYS A 172 -6.54 -5.13 -6.01
C LYS A 172 -5.58 -6.21 -6.50
N ALA A 173 -5.44 -7.28 -5.72
CA ALA A 173 -4.74 -8.45 -6.19
C ALA A 173 -5.48 -8.92 -7.44
N GLU A 174 -4.75 -9.06 -8.54
CA GLU A 174 -5.28 -9.69 -9.73
C GLU A 174 -5.79 -11.06 -9.27
N THR A 175 -7.10 -11.26 -9.39
CA THR A 175 -7.67 -12.58 -9.18
C THR A 175 -6.91 -13.48 -10.14
N PRO A 176 -6.16 -14.49 -9.65
CA PRO A 176 -5.43 -15.38 -10.53
C PRO A 176 -6.44 -15.81 -11.58
N ALA A 177 -6.17 -15.48 -12.85
CA ALA A 177 -7.05 -15.87 -13.94
C ALA A 177 -7.34 -17.35 -13.70
N PRO A 178 -8.62 -17.74 -13.55
CA PRO A 178 -8.97 -19.07 -13.06
C PRO A 178 -8.13 -20.04 -13.85
N ALA A 179 -7.23 -20.75 -13.15
CA ALA A 179 -6.23 -21.58 -13.77
C ALA A 179 -6.97 -22.36 -14.85
N GLN A 180 -6.69 -22.07 -16.13
CA GLN A 180 -7.46 -22.63 -17.22
C GLN A 180 -7.19 -24.13 -17.17
N SER A 181 -8.05 -24.81 -16.42
CA SER A 181 -7.86 -26.19 -16.00
C SER A 181 -8.02 -27.03 -17.24
N GLY A 182 -6.89 -27.33 -17.89
CA GLY A 182 -6.78 -28.36 -18.91
C GLY A 182 -7.61 -28.15 -20.18
N ALA A 183 -8.05 -26.92 -20.51
CA ALA A 183 -8.56 -26.65 -21.84
C ALA A 183 -7.40 -26.81 -22.83
N ARG A 184 -7.31 -28.00 -23.43
CA ARG A 184 -6.37 -28.41 -24.47
C ARG A 184 -6.04 -27.21 -25.34
N SER A 185 -4.76 -26.89 -25.49
CA SER A 185 -4.25 -25.90 -26.43
C SER A 185 -5.05 -26.02 -27.74
N PRO A 186 -5.90 -25.05 -28.09
CA PRO A 186 -6.46 -25.04 -29.43
C PRO A 186 -5.27 -25.03 -30.37
N ALA A 187 -5.29 -25.92 -31.37
CA ALA A 187 -4.25 -26.03 -32.38
C ALA A 187 -3.81 -24.63 -32.84
N PRO A 188 -2.50 -24.41 -33.09
CA PRO A 188 -1.95 -23.09 -33.38
C PRO A 188 -2.71 -22.47 -34.55
N ARG A 189 -3.69 -21.61 -34.23
CA ARG A 189 -4.28 -20.72 -35.23
C ARG A 189 -3.15 -19.76 -35.57
N LEU A 190 -2.79 -19.67 -36.84
CA LEU A 190 -1.93 -18.61 -37.36
C LEU A 190 -2.42 -17.28 -36.77
N ALA A 191 -1.69 -16.79 -35.77
CA ALA A 191 -2.02 -15.53 -35.15
C ALA A 191 -1.87 -14.45 -36.21
N LYS A 192 -2.94 -13.67 -36.40
CA LYS A 192 -2.87 -12.43 -37.18
C LYS A 192 -1.70 -11.62 -36.64
N ALA A 193 -0.83 -11.15 -37.53
CA ALA A 193 0.36 -10.38 -37.18
C ALA A 193 0.02 -9.35 -36.09
N PRO A 194 0.79 -9.30 -34.98
CA PRO A 194 0.51 -8.36 -33.91
C PRO A 194 0.48 -6.95 -34.50
N LYS A 195 -0.61 -6.23 -34.27
CA LYS A 195 -0.62 -4.78 -34.53
C LYS A 195 0.55 -4.19 -33.76
N ALA A 196 1.44 -3.50 -34.47
CA ALA A 196 2.59 -2.83 -33.88
C ALA A 196 2.13 -2.03 -32.65
N SER A 197 2.55 -2.47 -31.47
CA SER A 197 2.31 -1.73 -30.23
C SER A 197 3.33 -0.60 -30.20
N THR A 198 2.87 0.63 -30.35
CA THR A 198 3.71 1.82 -30.18
C THR A 198 4.07 1.95 -28.70
N SER A 199 5.19 1.37 -28.28
CA SER A 199 5.74 1.58 -26.95
C SER A 199 6.54 2.87 -26.93
N VAL A 200 6.09 3.86 -26.15
CA VAL A 200 6.87 5.07 -25.87
C VAL A 200 7.82 4.76 -24.71
N THR A 201 9.11 4.72 -25.01
CA THR A 201 10.16 4.56 -23.99
C THR A 201 10.74 5.92 -23.69
N VAL A 202 10.71 6.35 -22.43
CA VAL A 202 11.35 7.57 -21.97
C VAL A 202 12.45 7.19 -20.99
N LEU A 203 13.70 7.56 -21.32
CA LEU A 203 14.88 7.33 -20.50
C LEU A 203 15.35 8.68 -19.95
N PRO A 204 15.51 8.83 -18.62
CA PRO A 204 16.16 10.00 -18.06
C PRO A 204 17.63 10.02 -18.48
N SER A 205 18.12 11.19 -18.89
CA SER A 205 19.54 11.43 -19.15
C SER A 205 20.05 12.52 -18.22
N ALA A 206 21.27 12.33 -17.71
CA ALA A 206 22.00 13.34 -16.97
C ALA A 206 23.45 13.38 -17.49
N ALA A 207 23.96 14.58 -17.74
CA ALA A 207 25.35 14.79 -18.14
C ALA A 207 25.98 15.87 -17.25
N VAL A 208 27.23 15.65 -16.85
CA VAL A 208 28.04 16.63 -16.11
C VAL A 208 29.22 17.02 -16.98
N THR A 209 29.38 18.31 -17.25
CA THR A 209 30.51 18.89 -17.97
C THR A 209 31.27 19.85 -17.05
N PRO A 210 32.52 20.23 -17.38
CA PRO A 210 33.26 21.26 -16.65
C PRO A 210 32.56 22.62 -16.62
N GLN A 211 31.57 22.87 -17.50
CA GLN A 211 30.81 24.12 -17.57
C GLN A 211 29.44 24.04 -16.87
N GLY A 212 29.03 22.87 -16.35
CA GLY A 212 27.75 22.67 -15.67
C GLY A 212 27.16 21.28 -15.83
N GLY A 213 25.97 21.05 -15.28
CA GLY A 213 25.21 19.80 -15.47
C GLY A 213 23.96 20.03 -16.31
N SER A 214 23.53 19.02 -17.07
CA SER A 214 22.25 18.99 -17.74
C SER A 214 21.46 17.73 -17.35
N VAL A 215 20.13 17.88 -17.27
CA VAL A 215 19.19 16.77 -17.05
C VAL A 215 18.13 16.86 -18.14
N GLY A 216 17.82 15.73 -18.77
CA GLY A 216 16.85 15.66 -19.87
C GLY A 216 16.12 14.32 -19.93
N LEU A 217 15.21 14.20 -20.90
CA LEU A 217 14.50 12.96 -21.23
C LEU A 217 14.79 12.64 -22.69
N VAL A 218 15.18 11.39 -22.97
CA VAL A 218 15.38 10.88 -24.32
C VAL A 218 14.37 9.77 -24.55
N GLY A 219 13.64 9.81 -25.65
CA GLY A 219 12.68 8.75 -25.96
C GLY A 219 12.48 8.53 -27.44
N THR A 220 12.03 7.32 -27.77
CA THR A 220 11.52 6.96 -29.10
C THR A 220 9.99 7.00 -29.04
N PHE A 221 9.39 7.81 -29.90
CA PHE A 221 7.95 8.02 -30.05
C PHE A 221 7.45 7.44 -31.37
#